data_AF-A0A258ZE43-F1
#
_entry.id   AF-A0A258ZE43-F1
#
_cell.length_a   1.000
_cell.length_b   1.000
_cell.length_c   1.000
_cell.angle_alpha   90.00
_cell.angle_beta   90.00
_cell.angle_gamma   90.00
#
_symmetry.space_group_name_H-M   'P 1'
#
loop_
_entity.id
_entity.type
_entity.pdbx_description
1 polymer ?
#
loop_
_entity_poly.entity_id
_entity_poly.type
_entity_poly.pdbx_seq_one_letter_code
_entity_poly.pdbx_strand_id
1 'polypeptide(L)'
;MSGKLNLIKRPGHVFDRFFRGLKMKFIIIICMTLLMTACSEADFEELVFRETLKYNLSDTCGKEDAACKTAVDTQTKDCMVKSNWRQFLNNKDDESESTRFKREFYACLVDAEGKPYFVPKG
;
A
#
# COMPACT_ATOMS: atom_id res chain seq x y z
N MET A 1 59.79 -28.06 -39.04
CA MET A 1 59.17 -29.40 -39.18
C MET A 1 57.88 -29.44 -38.37
N SER A 2 56.82 -29.92 -39.00
CA SER A 2 55.41 -29.95 -38.60
C SER A 2 55.08 -30.73 -37.32
N GLY A 3 53.93 -30.43 -36.69
CA GLY A 3 53.33 -31.36 -35.72
C GLY A 3 52.05 -30.94 -34.97
N LYS A 4 50.94 -30.78 -35.71
CA LYS A 4 49.51 -31.10 -35.38
C LYS A 4 48.87 -30.71 -34.03
N LEU A 5 47.84 -29.85 -34.15
CA LEU A 5 46.66 -29.75 -33.29
C LEU A 5 45.99 -31.12 -33.07
N ASN A 6 45.55 -31.40 -31.84
CA ASN A 6 44.55 -32.43 -31.57
C ASN A 6 43.29 -31.82 -30.94
N LEU A 7 42.16 -32.01 -31.64
CA LEU A 7 40.81 -31.71 -31.19
C LEU A 7 40.43 -32.59 -29.99
N ILE A 8 39.94 -31.98 -28.91
CA ILE A 8 39.17 -32.68 -27.87
C ILE A 8 37.68 -32.51 -28.18
N LYS A 9 37.08 -33.63 -28.59
CA LYS A 9 35.65 -33.83 -28.88
C LYS A 9 34.87 -33.87 -27.55
N ARG A 10 33.99 -32.90 -27.29
CA ARG A 10 33.04 -32.96 -26.15
C ARG A 10 31.81 -33.79 -26.55
N PRO A 11 31.39 -34.82 -25.80
CA PRO A 11 30.01 -35.30 -25.82
C PRO A 11 29.18 -34.34 -24.96
N GLY A 12 27.98 -33.89 -25.30
CA GLY A 12 26.97 -34.53 -26.15
C GLY A 12 25.69 -34.75 -25.32
N HIS A 13 24.87 -33.70 -25.20
CA HIS A 13 23.43 -33.79 -25.45
C HIS A 13 22.50 -34.71 -24.64
N VAL A 14 22.85 -35.18 -23.43
CA VAL A 14 21.90 -36.00 -22.62
C VAL A 14 21.30 -35.23 -21.43
N PHE A 15 22.06 -34.32 -20.80
CA PHE A 15 21.59 -33.58 -19.61
C PHE A 15 20.47 -32.55 -19.90
N ASP A 16 20.31 -32.18 -21.17
CA ASP A 16 19.47 -31.08 -21.62
C ASP A 16 17.99 -31.43 -21.82
N ARG A 17 17.65 -32.73 -21.84
CA ARG A 17 16.26 -33.19 -22.01
C ARG A 17 15.52 -33.38 -20.68
N PHE A 18 16.23 -33.72 -19.61
CA PHE A 18 15.59 -33.90 -18.29
C PHE A 18 15.15 -32.56 -17.67
N PHE A 19 15.90 -31.48 -17.93
CA PHE A 19 15.62 -30.15 -17.38
C PHE A 19 14.52 -29.35 -18.12
N ARG A 20 14.05 -29.78 -19.30
CA ARG A 20 13.14 -28.97 -20.12
C ARG A 20 11.67 -28.99 -19.65
N GLY A 21 11.19 -30.10 -19.08
CA GLY A 21 9.83 -30.19 -18.51
C GLY A 21 9.71 -29.60 -17.10
N LEU A 22 10.80 -29.58 -16.34
CA LEU A 22 10.85 -29.08 -14.97
C LEU A 22 10.89 -27.53 -14.94
N LYS A 23 11.58 -26.90 -15.90
CA LYS A 23 11.73 -25.44 -15.98
C LYS A 23 10.40 -24.68 -16.11
N MET A 24 9.46 -25.18 -16.92
CA MET A 24 8.20 -24.46 -17.17
C MET A 24 7.26 -24.49 -15.95
N LYS A 25 7.22 -25.61 -15.21
CA LYS A 25 6.45 -25.74 -13.97
C LYS A 25 7.05 -24.93 -12.82
N PHE A 26 8.38 -24.89 -12.70
CA PHE A 26 9.06 -24.08 -11.69
C PHE A 26 8.91 -22.58 -11.94
N ILE A 27 8.93 -22.12 -13.19
CA ILE A 27 8.68 -20.70 -13.51
C ILE A 27 7.27 -20.28 -13.11
N ILE A 28 6.27 -21.13 -13.33
CA ILE A 28 4.88 -20.86 -12.91
C ILE A 28 4.76 -20.80 -11.39
N ILE A 29 5.42 -21.72 -10.67
CA ILE A 29 5.44 -21.73 -9.19
C ILE A 29 6.14 -20.47 -8.66
N ILE A 30 7.28 -20.08 -9.25
CA ILE A 30 8.02 -18.86 -8.85
C ILE A 30 7.20 -17.59 -9.12
N CYS A 31 6.54 -17.49 -10.28
CA CYS A 31 5.63 -16.39 -10.58
C CYS A 31 4.44 -16.34 -9.60
N MET A 32 3.84 -17.49 -9.26
CA MET A 32 2.76 -17.55 -8.26
C MET A 32 3.24 -17.15 -6.86
N THR A 33 4.44 -17.52 -6.44
CA THR A 33 4.99 -17.09 -5.13
C THR A 33 5.33 -15.60 -5.08
N LEU A 34 5.76 -15.00 -6.20
CA LEU A 34 6.04 -13.57 -6.29
C LEU A 34 4.76 -12.73 -6.19
N LEU A 35 3.65 -13.22 -6.76
CA LEU A 35 2.35 -12.55 -6.70
C LEU A 35 1.75 -12.51 -5.28
N MET A 36 2.19 -13.37 -4.35
CA MET A 36 1.71 -13.35 -2.96
C MET A 36 2.45 -12.36 -2.05
N THR A 37 3.54 -11.72 -2.53
CA THR A 37 4.37 -10.81 -1.72
C THR A 37 4.07 -9.32 -1.93
N ALA A 38 3.06 -8.98 -2.72
CA ALA A 38 2.83 -7.60 -3.18
C ALA A 38 1.88 -6.74 -2.32
N CYS A 39 1.27 -7.27 -1.26
CA CYS A 39 0.59 -6.46 -0.25
C CYS A 39 1.37 -6.56 1.05
N SER A 40 2.06 -5.48 1.45
CA SER A 40 2.65 -5.43 2.77
C SER A 40 1.55 -5.21 3.82
N GLU A 41 1.76 -5.69 5.04
CA GLU A 41 0.86 -5.43 6.18
C GLU A 41 0.60 -3.92 6.36
N ALA A 42 1.62 -3.10 6.10
CA ALA A 42 1.55 -1.66 6.20
C ALA A 42 0.62 -1.01 5.16
N ASP A 43 0.50 -1.60 3.96
CA ASP A 43 -0.43 -1.15 2.93
C ASP A 43 -1.88 -1.52 3.29
N PHE A 44 -2.06 -2.69 3.91
CA PHE A 44 -3.36 -3.13 4.40
C PHE A 44 -3.84 -2.26 5.57
N GLU A 45 -2.97 -1.96 6.53
CA GLU A 45 -3.28 -1.10 7.66
C GLU A 45 -3.66 0.31 7.22
N GLU A 46 -2.90 0.89 6.27
CA GLU A 46 -3.24 2.19 5.66
C GLU A 46 -4.63 2.16 5.03
N LEU A 47 -4.93 1.12 4.25
CA LEU A 47 -6.21 0.97 3.56
C LEU A 47 -7.36 0.90 4.58
N VAL A 48 -7.27 0.03 5.57
CA VAL A 48 -8.32 -0.15 6.58
C VAL A 48 -8.54 1.14 7.37
N PHE A 49 -7.46 1.80 7.80
CA PHE A 49 -7.56 3.04 8.56
C PHE A 49 -8.22 4.15 7.73
N ARG A 50 -7.78 4.31 6.48
CA ARG A 50 -8.36 5.28 5.54
C ARG A 50 -9.83 5.03 5.28
N GLU A 51 -10.22 3.82 4.90
CA GLU A 51 -11.63 3.52 4.56
C GLU A 51 -12.54 3.67 5.79
N THR A 52 -12.05 3.32 6.99
CA THR A 52 -12.77 3.54 8.24
C THR A 52 -13.03 5.03 8.48
N LEU A 53 -12.03 5.89 8.27
CA LEU A 53 -12.21 7.34 8.37
C LEU A 53 -13.20 7.85 7.32
N LYS A 54 -13.05 7.45 6.06
CA LYS A 54 -13.95 7.87 4.97
C LYS A 54 -15.41 7.51 5.27
N TYR A 55 -15.66 6.30 5.76
CA TYR A 55 -17.00 5.86 6.12
C TYR A 55 -17.61 6.74 7.22
N ASN A 56 -16.92 6.92 8.35
CA ASN A 56 -17.42 7.68 9.49
C ASN A 56 -17.64 9.16 9.16
N LEU A 57 -16.72 9.76 8.41
CA LEU A 57 -16.82 11.16 8.01
C LEU A 57 -17.93 11.39 6.98
N SER A 58 -18.07 10.48 6.01
CA SER A 58 -19.14 10.57 5.00
C SER A 58 -20.53 10.45 5.61
N ASP A 59 -20.68 9.63 6.66
CA ASP A 59 -21.90 9.55 7.45
C ASP A 59 -22.19 10.87 8.19
N THR A 60 -21.14 11.51 8.71
CA THR A 60 -21.22 12.80 9.42
C THR A 60 -21.60 13.97 8.51
N CYS A 61 -21.19 13.97 7.23
CA CYS A 61 -21.56 14.98 6.24
C CYS A 61 -23.08 15.12 6.02
N GLY A 62 -23.88 14.14 6.47
CA GLY A 62 -25.31 14.10 6.17
C GLY A 62 -25.60 13.62 4.75
N LYS A 63 -26.88 13.32 4.46
CA LYS A 63 -27.24 12.64 3.20
C LYS A 63 -27.05 13.51 1.96
N GLU A 64 -27.29 14.82 2.08
CA GLU A 64 -27.41 15.74 0.94
C GLU A 64 -26.14 16.59 0.69
N ASP A 65 -25.15 16.59 1.59
CA ASP A 65 -23.92 17.37 1.41
C ASP A 65 -22.91 16.63 0.53
N ALA A 66 -23.07 16.78 -0.78
CA ALA A 66 -22.18 16.20 -1.78
C ALA A 66 -20.77 16.82 -1.75
N ALA A 67 -20.64 18.09 -1.34
CA ALA A 67 -19.35 18.77 -1.28
C ALA A 67 -18.49 18.21 -0.13
N CYS A 68 -19.07 18.06 1.05
CA CYS A 68 -18.43 17.42 2.19
C CYS A 68 -18.00 15.98 1.86
N LYS A 69 -18.88 15.16 1.26
CA LYS A 69 -18.54 13.79 0.85
C LYS A 69 -17.40 13.74 -0.16
N THR A 70 -17.39 14.67 -1.11
CA THR A 70 -16.30 14.79 -2.09
C THR A 70 -14.99 15.16 -1.41
N ALA A 71 -15.01 16.10 -0.47
CA ALA A 71 -13.84 16.47 0.31
C ALA A 71 -13.32 15.28 1.13
N VAL A 72 -14.20 14.53 1.80
CA VAL A 72 -13.83 13.28 2.49
C VAL A 72 -13.21 12.28 1.53
N ASP A 73 -13.80 12.08 0.35
CA ASP A 73 -13.30 11.10 -0.61
C ASP A 73 -11.89 11.44 -1.13
N THR A 74 -11.67 12.73 -1.42
CA THR A 74 -10.48 13.23 -2.13
C THR A 74 -9.35 13.67 -1.20
N GLN A 75 -9.66 14.21 -0.02
CA GLN A 75 -8.66 14.83 0.87
C GLN A 75 -8.20 13.89 2.01
N THR A 76 -8.99 12.88 2.38
CA THR A 76 -8.70 12.03 3.57
C THR A 76 -7.31 11.40 3.54
N LYS A 77 -6.86 10.87 2.39
CA LYS A 77 -5.54 10.24 2.28
C LYS A 77 -4.42 11.23 2.61
N ASP A 78 -4.46 12.40 1.98
CA ASP A 78 -3.42 13.41 2.16
C ASP A 78 -3.44 13.98 3.58
N CYS A 79 -4.63 14.19 4.14
CA CYS A 79 -4.78 14.65 5.52
C CYS A 79 -4.27 13.64 6.53
N MET A 80 -4.51 12.34 6.31
CA MET A 80 -4.01 11.24 7.13
C MET A 80 -2.47 11.17 7.11
N VAL A 81 -1.85 11.37 5.95
CA VAL A 81 -0.39 11.43 5.83
C VAL A 81 0.17 12.67 6.53
N LYS A 82 -0.43 13.85 6.31
CA LYS A 82 -0.02 15.12 6.94
C LYS A 82 -0.13 15.07 8.46
N SER A 83 -1.14 14.40 9.01
CA SER A 83 -1.35 14.26 10.45
C SER A 83 -0.57 13.09 11.08
N ASN A 84 0.30 12.42 10.33
CA ASN A 84 1.11 11.29 10.80
C ASN A 84 0.29 10.18 11.47
N TRP A 85 -0.63 9.59 10.71
CA TRP A 85 -1.51 8.53 11.18
C TRP A 85 -0.79 7.31 11.79
N ARG A 86 0.40 6.95 11.29
CA ARG A 86 1.17 5.82 11.85
C ARG A 86 1.64 6.10 13.27
N GLN A 87 2.06 7.33 13.57
CA GLN A 87 2.41 7.72 14.94
C GLN A 87 1.20 7.64 15.85
N PHE A 88 0.02 8.04 15.35
CA PHE A 88 -1.23 7.93 16.09
C PHE A 88 -1.57 6.46 16.41
N LEU A 89 -1.49 5.56 15.43
CA LEU A 89 -1.78 4.14 15.67
C LEU A 89 -0.79 3.49 16.65
N ASN A 90 0.49 3.85 16.55
CA ASN A 90 1.53 3.32 17.44
C ASN A 90 1.42 3.83 18.88
N ASN A 91 0.75 4.96 19.11
CA ASN A 91 0.58 5.58 20.43
C ASN A 91 -0.90 5.87 20.73
N LYS A 92 -1.81 4.98 20.31
CA LYS A 92 -3.26 5.19 20.41
C LYS A 92 -3.79 5.42 21.83
N ASP A 93 -3.06 4.93 22.84
CA ASP A 93 -3.41 5.05 24.26
C ASP A 93 -2.89 6.37 24.88
N ASP A 94 -2.09 7.14 24.12
CA ASP A 94 -1.65 8.48 24.51
C ASP A 94 -2.71 9.50 24.11
N GLU A 95 -3.37 10.08 25.12
CA GLU A 95 -4.40 11.10 24.94
C GLU A 95 -3.87 12.35 24.23
N SER A 96 -2.61 12.72 24.48
CA SER A 96 -1.98 13.89 23.85
C SER A 96 -1.79 13.66 22.35
N GLU A 97 -1.38 12.45 21.96
CA GLU A 97 -1.24 12.05 20.56
C GLU A 97 -2.60 11.95 19.87
N SER A 98 -3.60 11.37 20.55
CA SER A 98 -4.98 11.31 20.04
C SER A 98 -5.53 12.71 19.76
N THR A 99 -5.30 13.65 20.69
CA THR A 99 -5.70 15.05 20.54
C THR A 99 -4.96 15.74 19.40
N ARG A 100 -3.63 15.53 19.29
CA ARG A 100 -2.81 16.04 18.18
C ARG A 100 -3.33 15.56 16.84
N PHE A 101 -3.50 14.24 16.67
CA PHE A 101 -3.95 13.64 15.43
C PHE A 101 -5.31 14.19 15.01
N LYS A 102 -6.30 14.18 15.93
CA LYS A 102 -7.64 14.72 15.64
C LYS A 102 -7.57 16.17 15.19
N ARG A 103 -6.86 17.03 15.93
CA ARG A 103 -6.73 18.46 15.62
C ARG A 103 -6.15 18.66 14.22
N GLU A 104 -5.05 18.00 13.89
CA GLU A 104 -4.36 18.18 12.60
C GLU A 104 -5.14 17.57 11.44
N PHE A 105 -5.71 16.37 11.64
CA PHE A 105 -6.47 15.66 10.63
C PHE A 105 -7.76 16.40 10.27
N TYR A 106 -8.58 16.78 11.26
CA TYR A 106 -9.85 17.45 11.00
C TYR A 106 -9.68 18.87 10.45
N ALA A 107 -8.65 19.61 10.90
CA ALA A 107 -8.34 20.92 10.35
C ALA A 107 -7.87 20.88 8.89
N CYS A 108 -7.38 19.73 8.42
CA CYS A 108 -6.95 19.55 7.03
C CYS A 108 -8.11 19.31 6.05
N LEU A 109 -9.24 18.78 6.52
CA LEU A 109 -10.42 18.52 5.70
C LEU A 109 -11.25 19.80 5.54
N VAL A 110 -11.07 20.48 4.42
CA VAL A 110 -11.59 21.84 4.21
C VAL A 110 -12.52 21.97 3.00
N ASP A 111 -13.41 22.95 3.06
CA ASP A 111 -14.25 23.40 1.95
C ASP A 111 -13.47 24.22 0.91
N ALA A 112 -14.17 24.71 -0.11
CA ALA A 112 -13.57 25.51 -1.18
C ALA A 112 -13.01 26.85 -0.68
N GLU A 113 -13.52 27.35 0.43
CA GLU A 113 -13.09 28.57 1.11
C GLU A 113 -11.96 28.34 2.12
N GLY A 114 -11.51 27.09 2.29
CA GLY A 114 -10.45 26.70 3.23
C GLY A 114 -10.91 26.57 4.68
N LYS A 115 -12.22 26.51 4.94
CA LYS A 115 -12.77 26.30 6.29
C LYS A 115 -12.92 24.80 6.57
N PRO A 116 -12.58 24.33 7.79
CA PRO A 116 -12.74 22.92 8.13
C PRO A 116 -14.21 22.47 8.12
N TYR A 117 -14.49 21.32 7.52
CA TYR A 117 -15.82 20.68 7.57
C TYR A 117 -16.14 20.15 8.97
N PHE A 118 -15.11 19.71 9.70
CA PHE A 118 -15.26 19.04 10.98
C PHE A 118 -14.47 19.80 12.05
N VAL A 119 -15.15 20.20 13.12
CA VAL A 119 -14.50 20.82 14.28
C VAL A 119 -14.50 19.80 15.41
N PRO A 120 -13.32 19.33 15.88
CA PRO A 120 -13.27 18.42 17.00
C PRO A 120 -13.89 19.09 18.24
N LYS A 121 -14.92 18.47 18.82
CA LYS A 121 -15.40 18.86 20.14
C LYS A 121 -14.36 18.37 21.15
N GLY A 122 -13.73 19.32 21.83
CA GLY A 122 -12.80 19.06 22.93
C GLY A 122 -13.48 18.38 24.10
#